data_AF-A0A1Q7DID9-F1
#
_entry.id   AF-A0A1Q7DID9-F1
#
_cell.length_a   1.000
_cell.length_b   1.000
_cell.length_c   1.000
_cell.angle_alpha   90.00
_cell.angle_beta   90.00
_cell.angle_gamma   90.00
#
_symmetry.space_group_name_H-M   'P 1'
#
loop_
_entity.id
_entity.type
_entity.pdbx_description
1 polymer ?
#
loop_
_entity_poly.entity_id
_entity_poly.type
_entity_poly.pdbx_seq_one_letter_code
_entity_poly.pdbx_strand_id
1 'polypeptide(L)'
;MVRSNEHSSLSPPSTAGVRLLRPASVTRDWLGSVLTEFDDALEEGLRVIDANIPCHPCGEIDLLGVDRTSHLTVIDFDTTVNDGLVLRGMGHFDWVVRNMPNVQRMYREQAINVSLEPRVFLLAPQFSPLLRCVARQITRPLIHWVRYVTVDAPGGAGILFEPVVGE
;
A
#
# COMPACT_ATOMS: atom_id res chain seq x y z
N MET A 1 -17.69 -57.80 33.36
CA MET A 1 -16.71 -57.12 32.48
C MET A 1 -17.30 -55.79 32.05
N VAL A 2 -16.83 -54.69 32.63
CA VAL A 2 -17.17 -53.33 32.20
C VAL A 2 -15.86 -52.71 31.71
N ARG A 3 -15.76 -52.38 30.42
CA ARG A 3 -14.64 -51.62 29.87
C ARG A 3 -14.96 -50.15 30.05
N SER A 4 -14.19 -49.47 30.90
CA SER A 4 -14.19 -48.01 31.01
C SER A 4 -13.52 -47.43 29.77
N ASN A 5 -14.23 -46.56 29.05
CA ASN A 5 -13.66 -45.71 28.01
C ASN A 5 -12.92 -44.55 28.68
N GLU A 6 -11.59 -44.54 28.60
CA GLU A 6 -10.80 -43.36 28.94
C GLU A 6 -10.92 -42.35 27.78
N HIS A 7 -11.71 -41.30 27.99
CA HIS A 7 -11.64 -40.10 27.16
C HIS A 7 -10.34 -39.36 27.51
N SER A 8 -9.31 -39.50 26.68
CA SER A 8 -8.14 -38.64 26.73
C SER A 8 -8.54 -37.22 26.35
N SER A 9 -8.70 -36.34 27.34
CA SER A 9 -8.85 -34.90 27.14
C SER A 9 -7.47 -34.30 26.81
N LEU A 10 -7.24 -33.98 25.54
CA LEU A 10 -6.10 -33.18 25.13
C LEU A 10 -6.19 -31.82 25.83
N SER A 11 -5.13 -31.42 26.54
CA SER A 11 -5.03 -30.08 27.12
C SER A 11 -4.96 -29.04 25.99
N PRO A 12 -5.62 -27.87 26.12
CA PRO A 12 -5.54 -26.84 25.09
C PRO A 12 -4.10 -26.36 24.93
N PRO A 13 -3.67 -25.99 23.70
CA PRO A 13 -2.33 -25.48 23.47
C PRO A 13 -2.07 -24.25 24.33
N SER A 14 -0.87 -24.18 24.93
CA SER A 14 -0.43 -23.06 25.75
C SER A 14 -0.54 -21.76 24.97
N THR A 15 -1.19 -20.75 25.56
CA THR A 15 -1.31 -19.39 25.01
C THR A 15 -0.09 -18.52 25.31
N ALA A 16 0.97 -19.07 25.90
CA ALA A 16 2.20 -18.35 26.17
C ALA A 16 2.80 -17.79 24.87
N GLY A 17 2.89 -16.46 24.77
CA GLY A 17 3.38 -15.77 23.58
C GLY A 17 2.31 -15.33 22.57
N VAL A 18 1.04 -15.67 22.78
CA VAL A 18 -0.07 -15.19 21.94
C VAL A 18 -0.46 -13.77 22.37
N ARG A 19 -0.52 -12.83 21.41
CA ARG A 19 -1.09 -11.49 21.62
C ARG A 19 -2.34 -11.32 20.78
N LEU A 20 -3.44 -10.96 21.44
CA LEU A 20 -4.66 -10.53 20.75
C LEU A 20 -4.49 -9.08 20.31
N LEU A 21 -4.53 -8.86 19.00
CA LEU A 21 -4.49 -7.55 18.37
C LEU A 21 -5.92 -7.08 18.07
N ARG A 22 -6.19 -5.80 18.27
CA ARG A 22 -7.49 -5.18 17.95
C ARG A 22 -7.33 -4.24 16.76
N PRO A 23 -8.32 -4.08 15.89
CA PRO A 23 -8.25 -3.09 14.82
C PRO A 23 -8.06 -1.68 15.39
N ALA A 24 -7.11 -0.92 14.84
CA ALA A 24 -6.91 0.49 15.16
C ALA A 24 -7.40 1.38 14.03
N SER A 25 -8.07 2.48 14.35
CA SER A 25 -8.34 3.54 13.37
C SER A 25 -7.13 4.45 13.25
N VAL A 26 -6.71 4.74 12.02
CA VAL A 26 -5.57 5.64 11.76
C VAL A 26 -5.99 6.80 10.87
N THR A 27 -5.28 7.91 10.98
CA THR A 27 -5.47 9.06 10.09
C THR A 27 -4.67 8.89 8.81
N ARG A 28 -5.07 9.62 7.77
CA ARG A 28 -4.32 9.69 6.52
C ARG A 28 -2.89 10.18 6.75
N ASP A 29 -2.72 11.23 7.55
CA ASP A 29 -1.40 11.81 7.86
C ASP A 29 -0.48 10.83 8.59
N TRP A 30 -1.05 10.03 9.50
CA TRP A 30 -0.29 8.98 10.18
C TRP A 30 0.18 7.91 9.19
N LEU A 31 -0.70 7.45 8.29
CA LEU A 31 -0.35 6.48 7.26
C LEU A 31 0.74 7.03 6.33
N GLY A 32 0.62 8.28 5.90
CA GLY A 32 1.66 8.94 5.10
C GLY A 32 3.00 9.04 5.83
N SER A 33 2.98 9.35 7.13
CA SER A 33 4.19 9.43 7.96
C SER A 33 4.88 8.07 8.07
N VAL A 34 4.12 7.00 8.33
CA VAL A 34 4.65 5.63 8.37
C VAL A 34 5.30 5.26 7.04
N LEU A 35 4.61 5.48 5.92
CA LEU A 35 5.14 5.12 4.59
C LEU A 35 6.41 5.90 4.22
N THR A 36 6.58 7.09 4.79
CA THR A 36 7.77 7.92 4.58
C THR A 36 8.92 7.54 5.51
N GLU A 37 8.61 7.10 6.74
CA GLU A 37 9.61 6.73 7.75
C GLU A 37 10.20 5.34 7.54
N PHE A 38 9.37 4.41 7.04
CA PHE A 38 9.77 3.01 6.85
C PHE A 38 9.97 2.71 5.37
N ASP A 39 11.21 2.89 4.90
CA ASP A 39 11.64 2.34 3.61
C ASP A 39 11.37 0.84 3.54
N ASP A 40 11.20 0.32 2.32
CA ASP A 40 10.92 -1.07 2.04
C ASP A 40 9.57 -1.60 2.56
N ALA A 41 8.73 -0.74 3.15
CA ALA A 41 7.46 -1.15 3.76
C ALA A 41 6.44 -1.75 2.77
N LEU A 42 6.43 -1.28 1.53
CA LEU A 42 5.50 -1.76 0.48
C LEU A 42 6.15 -2.77 -0.47
N GLU A 43 7.43 -2.57 -0.78
CA GLU A 43 8.21 -3.39 -1.70
C GLU A 43 9.68 -3.23 -1.32
N GLU A 44 10.43 -4.34 -1.33
CA GLU A 44 11.85 -4.31 -1.02
C GLU A 44 12.63 -3.38 -1.97
N GLY A 45 13.31 -2.39 -1.42
CA GLY A 45 14.08 -1.39 -2.14
C GLY A 45 13.31 -0.13 -2.52
N LEU A 46 12.01 -0.05 -2.24
CA LEU A 46 11.19 1.13 -2.49
C LEU A 46 11.34 2.14 -1.35
N ARG A 47 11.77 3.35 -1.70
CA ARG A 47 11.84 4.50 -0.78
C ARG A 47 10.99 5.65 -1.27
N VAL A 48 10.45 6.43 -0.34
CA VAL A 48 9.73 7.67 -0.63
C VAL A 48 10.72 8.80 -0.88
N ILE A 49 10.48 9.60 -1.92
CA ILE A 49 11.33 10.74 -2.31
C ILE A 49 10.63 12.09 -2.21
N ASP A 50 9.30 12.12 -2.23
CA ASP A 50 8.51 13.34 -2.07
C ASP A 50 7.07 13.02 -1.65
N ALA A 51 6.34 14.02 -1.14
CA ALA A 51 4.98 13.91 -0.64
C ALA A 51 4.11 15.12 -1.02
N ASN A 52 2.79 14.90 -1.12
CA ASN A 52 1.79 15.94 -1.40
C ASN A 52 2.11 16.76 -2.67
N ILE A 53 2.45 16.08 -3.77
CA ILE A 53 2.91 16.73 -5.00
C ILE A 53 1.68 17.28 -5.75
N PRO A 54 1.58 18.60 -5.99
CA PRO A 54 0.44 19.17 -6.70
C PRO A 54 0.32 18.64 -8.14
N CYS A 55 -0.84 18.06 -8.45
CA CYS A 55 -1.10 17.34 -9.69
C CYS A 55 -2.46 17.75 -10.30
N HIS A 56 -2.59 19.01 -10.71
CA HIS A 56 -3.84 19.49 -11.32
C HIS A 56 -4.12 18.87 -12.70
N PRO A 57 -5.39 18.50 -13.01
CA PRO A 57 -6.61 18.67 -12.18
C PRO A 57 -6.90 17.48 -11.24
N CYS A 58 -6.03 16.48 -11.17
CA CYS A 58 -6.25 15.20 -10.48
C CYS A 58 -6.10 15.24 -8.96
N GLY A 59 -5.70 16.38 -8.39
CA GLY A 59 -5.49 16.56 -6.95
C GLY A 59 -4.00 16.66 -6.63
N GLU A 60 -3.59 16.11 -5.50
CA GLU A 60 -2.18 15.95 -5.13
C GLU A 60 -1.81 14.47 -5.22
N ILE A 61 -0.60 14.13 -5.64
CA ILE A 61 -0.04 12.78 -5.45
C ILE A 61 0.34 12.65 -3.98
N ASP A 62 -0.08 11.58 -3.32
CA ASP A 62 0.22 11.44 -1.88
C ASP A 62 1.71 11.29 -1.64
N LEU A 63 2.32 10.30 -2.28
CA LEU A 63 3.76 10.06 -2.18
C LEU A 63 4.32 9.68 -3.55
N LEU A 64 5.55 10.09 -3.79
CA LEU A 64 6.35 9.67 -4.92
C LEU A 64 7.53 8.87 -4.38
N GLY A 65 7.79 7.72 -4.98
CA GLY A 65 8.88 6.84 -4.58
C GLY A 65 9.70 6.33 -5.76
N VAL A 66 10.85 5.74 -5.46
CA VAL A 66 11.70 5.05 -6.43
C VAL A 66 12.23 3.76 -5.82
N ASP A 67 12.30 2.71 -6.62
CA ASP A 67 12.91 1.45 -6.21
C ASP A 67 14.43 1.42 -6.46
N ARG A 68 15.07 0.28 -6.19
CA ARG A 68 16.50 0.03 -6.43
C ARG A 68 16.92 0.15 -7.91
N THR A 69 15.98 0.04 -8.83
CA THR A 69 16.21 0.20 -10.28
C THR A 69 15.90 1.61 -10.77
N SER A 70 15.64 2.54 -9.84
CA SER A 70 15.18 3.89 -10.09
C SER A 70 13.85 3.96 -10.84
N HIS A 71 12.99 2.94 -10.67
CA HIS A 71 11.66 2.90 -11.26
C HIS A 71 10.73 3.83 -10.50
N LEU A 72 10.30 4.91 -11.15
CA LEU A 72 9.40 5.89 -10.55
C LEU A 72 8.05 5.24 -10.19
N THR A 73 7.59 5.50 -8.98
CA THR A 73 6.38 4.89 -8.41
C THR A 73 5.52 5.98 -7.79
N VAL A 74 4.29 6.13 -8.28
CA VAL A 74 3.23 6.92 -7.64
C VAL A 74 2.58 6.05 -6.58
N ILE A 75 2.43 6.57 -5.36
CA ILE A 75 1.80 5.84 -4.26
C ILE A 75 0.63 6.69 -3.79
N ASP A 76 -0.59 6.20 -4.01
CA ASP A 76 -1.81 6.84 -3.54
C ASP A 76 -2.51 5.92 -2.54
N PHE A 77 -3.07 6.51 -1.50
CA PHE A 77 -3.70 5.75 -0.44
C PHE A 77 -5.01 6.35 0.06
N ASP A 78 -5.81 5.54 0.74
CA ASP A 78 -7.03 5.98 1.43
C ASP A 78 -7.20 5.26 2.78
N THR A 79 -7.91 5.90 3.71
CA THR A 79 -8.27 5.34 5.03
C THR A 79 -9.59 4.59 5.03
N THR A 80 -10.31 4.66 3.92
CA THR A 80 -11.63 4.07 3.74
C THR A 80 -11.73 3.39 2.37
N VAL A 81 -12.82 2.65 2.15
CA VAL A 81 -13.11 2.10 0.83
C VAL A 81 -13.54 3.22 -0.09
N ASN A 82 -12.75 3.48 -1.14
CA ASN A 82 -13.00 4.55 -2.10
C ASN A 82 -12.68 4.08 -3.52
N ASP A 83 -13.72 3.88 -4.33
CA ASP A 83 -13.56 3.47 -5.74
C ASP A 83 -12.90 4.56 -6.60
N GLY A 84 -12.95 5.83 -6.16
CA GLY A 84 -12.26 6.93 -6.83
C GLY A 84 -10.74 6.84 -6.76
N LEU A 85 -10.18 5.99 -5.89
CA LEU A 85 -8.73 5.83 -5.73
C LEU A 85 -8.05 5.36 -7.03
N VAL A 86 -8.68 4.46 -7.80
CA VAL A 86 -8.11 4.06 -9.11
C VAL A 86 -8.13 5.20 -10.11
N LEU A 87 -9.21 5.98 -10.16
CA LEU A 87 -9.33 7.08 -11.10
C LEU A 87 -8.29 8.16 -10.81
N ARG A 88 -8.07 8.43 -9.52
CA ARG A 88 -7.01 9.33 -9.04
C ARG A 88 -5.62 8.83 -9.44
N GLY A 89 -5.30 7.56 -9.14
CA GLY A 89 -4.01 6.98 -9.50
C GLY A 89 -3.75 6.96 -11.01
N MET A 90 -4.79 6.70 -11.82
CA MET A 90 -4.71 6.80 -13.29
C MET A 90 -4.43 8.24 -13.75
N GLY A 91 -5.09 9.22 -13.14
CA GLY A 91 -4.87 10.63 -13.42
C GLY A 91 -3.46 11.08 -13.05
N HIS A 92 -2.96 10.64 -11.90
CA HIS A 92 -1.59 10.91 -11.46
C HIS A 92 -0.55 10.27 -12.37
N PHE A 93 -0.77 9.02 -12.78
CA PHE A 93 0.07 8.38 -13.78
C PHE A 93 0.14 9.18 -15.09
N ASP A 94 -1.01 9.55 -15.67
CA ASP A 94 -1.06 10.35 -16.90
C ASP A 94 -0.33 11.70 -16.72
N TRP A 95 -0.52 12.37 -15.57
CA TRP A 95 0.19 13.61 -15.27
C TRP A 95 1.70 13.41 -15.19
N VAL A 96 2.19 12.39 -14.48
CA VAL A 96 3.62 12.11 -14.36
C VAL A 96 4.23 11.81 -15.72
N VAL A 97 3.57 11.00 -16.55
CA VAL A 97 4.03 10.68 -17.91
C VAL A 97 4.13 11.96 -18.76
N ARG A 98 3.10 12.82 -18.74
CA ARG A 98 3.09 14.07 -19.51
C ARG A 98 4.10 15.09 -19.01
N ASN A 99 4.45 15.04 -17.73
CA ASN A 99 5.36 15.99 -17.09
C ASN A 99 6.73 15.38 -16.78
N MET A 100 7.08 14.22 -17.35
CA MET A 100 8.29 13.49 -17.02
C MET A 100 9.59 14.34 -17.07
N PRO A 101 9.80 15.22 -18.08
CA PRO A 101 10.99 16.08 -18.08
C PRO A 101 11.07 17.02 -16.86
N ASN A 102 9.92 17.50 -16.38
CA ASN A 102 9.85 18.34 -15.18
C ASN A 102 10.11 17.51 -13.91
N VAL A 103 9.51 16.32 -13.82
CA VAL A 103 9.72 15.38 -12.72
C VAL A 103 11.20 15.02 -12.61
N GLN A 104 11.86 14.67 -13.70
CA GLN A 104 13.32 14.43 -13.72
C GLN A 104 14.11 15.64 -13.23
N ARG A 105 13.73 16.85 -13.64
CA ARG A 105 14.40 18.09 -13.23
C ARG A 105 14.14 18.42 -11.76
N MET A 106 13.03 18.01 -11.18
CA MET A 106 12.75 18.19 -9.75
C MET A 106 13.55 17.19 -8.91
N TYR A 107 13.62 15.94 -9.34
CA TYR A 107 14.23 14.84 -8.58
C TYR A 107 15.55 14.35 -9.20
N ARG A 108 16.41 15.27 -9.62
CA ARG A 108 17.66 14.98 -10.37
C ARG A 108 18.58 14.02 -9.62
N GLU A 109 18.60 14.14 -8.30
CA GLU A 109 19.45 13.36 -7.39
C GLU A 109 18.98 11.91 -7.24
N GLN A 110 17.74 11.60 -7.64
CA GLN A 110 17.14 10.27 -7.51
C GLN A 110 17.42 9.35 -8.70
N ALA A 111 18.10 9.85 -9.74
CA ALA A 111 18.51 9.09 -10.93
C ALA A 111 17.36 8.28 -11.59
N ILE A 112 16.16 8.88 -11.68
CA ILE A 112 14.95 8.24 -12.21
C ILE A 112 15.19 7.62 -13.60
N ASN A 113 14.87 6.34 -13.75
CA ASN A 113 14.95 5.61 -15.01
C ASN A 113 13.73 5.90 -15.88
N VAL A 114 13.88 6.77 -16.87
CA VAL A 114 12.80 7.17 -17.79
C VAL A 114 12.58 6.23 -18.97
N SER A 115 13.36 5.16 -19.08
CA SER A 115 13.05 4.08 -20.01
C SER A 115 11.90 3.19 -19.50
N LEU A 116 11.52 3.33 -18.23
CA LEU A 116 10.41 2.62 -17.60
C LEU A 116 9.22 3.56 -17.41
N GLU A 117 8.01 3.05 -17.64
CA GLU A 117 6.79 3.80 -17.32
C GLU A 117 6.54 3.81 -15.82
N PRO A 118 6.05 4.91 -15.23
CA PRO A 118 5.77 4.95 -13.80
C PRO A 118 4.80 3.84 -13.35
N ARG A 119 5.09 3.25 -12.19
CA ARG A 119 4.17 2.31 -11.51
C ARG A 119 3.20 3.08 -10.63
N VAL A 120 2.06 2.47 -10.34
CA VAL A 120 1.10 3.02 -9.38
C VAL A 120 0.86 2.00 -8.27
N PHE A 121 1.08 2.41 -7.02
CA PHE A 121 0.68 1.67 -5.84
C PHE A 121 -0.59 2.30 -5.29
N LEU A 122 -1.64 1.51 -5.15
CA LEU A 122 -2.90 1.92 -4.51
C LEU A 122 -3.03 1.19 -3.18
N LEU A 123 -3.16 1.93 -2.08
CA LEU A 123 -3.27 1.38 -0.74
C LEU A 123 -4.62 1.71 -0.13
N ALA A 124 -5.30 0.70 0.40
CA ALA A 124 -6.57 0.88 1.10
C ALA A 124 -6.76 -0.24 2.14
N PRO A 125 -7.61 -0.05 3.17
CA PRO A 125 -7.94 -1.13 4.09
C PRO A 125 -8.70 -2.26 3.37
N GLN A 126 -9.38 -1.94 2.27
CA GLN A 126 -10.09 -2.86 1.40
C GLN A 126 -10.38 -2.21 0.04
N PHE A 127 -10.51 -3.03 -1.01
CA PHE A 127 -10.96 -2.62 -2.35
C PHE A 127 -12.32 -3.22 -2.69
N SER A 128 -13.22 -2.43 -3.27
CA SER A 128 -14.55 -2.92 -3.62
C SER A 128 -14.51 -3.95 -4.76
N PRO A 129 -15.52 -4.83 -4.89
CA PRO A 129 -15.63 -5.71 -6.05
C PRO A 129 -15.74 -4.97 -7.39
N LEU A 130 -16.40 -3.81 -7.42
CA LEU A 130 -16.56 -2.99 -8.62
C LEU A 130 -15.20 -2.46 -9.07
N LEU A 131 -14.45 -1.88 -8.14
CA LEU A 131 -13.11 -1.36 -8.37
C LEU A 131 -12.19 -2.44 -8.95
N ARG A 132 -12.19 -3.63 -8.32
CA ARG A 132 -11.43 -4.79 -8.81
C ARG A 132 -11.86 -5.22 -10.21
N CYS A 133 -13.15 -5.19 -10.52
CA CYS A 133 -13.65 -5.52 -11.85
C CYS A 133 -13.15 -4.56 -12.93
N VAL A 134 -13.24 -3.25 -12.67
CA VAL A 134 -12.74 -2.20 -13.57
C VAL A 134 -11.22 -2.29 -13.70
N ALA A 135 -10.51 -2.47 -12.59
CA ALA A 135 -9.05 -2.61 -12.56
C ALA A 135 -8.52 -3.72 -13.47
N ARG A 136 -9.21 -4.86 -13.56
CA ARG A 136 -8.83 -5.95 -14.48
C ARG A 136 -8.85 -5.55 -15.95
N GLN A 137 -9.60 -4.52 -16.32
CA GLN A 137 -9.63 -4.00 -17.69
C GLN A 137 -8.50 -2.99 -17.97
N ILE A 138 -7.79 -2.56 -16.93
CA ILE A 138 -6.68 -1.61 -17.05
C ILE A 138 -5.42 -2.40 -17.41
N THR A 139 -4.90 -2.18 -18.61
CA THR A 139 -3.68 -2.83 -19.10
C THR A 139 -2.42 -2.03 -18.78
N ARG A 140 -2.56 -0.72 -18.56
CA ARG A 140 -1.48 0.22 -18.19
C ARG A 140 -2.04 1.37 -17.35
N PRO A 141 -1.29 1.90 -16.36
CA PRO A 141 0.00 1.42 -15.87
C PRO A 141 -0.09 0.07 -15.17
N LEU A 142 1.07 -0.49 -14.79
CA LEU A 142 1.11 -1.57 -13.82
C LEU A 142 0.63 -1.02 -12.47
N ILE A 143 -0.51 -1.52 -12.00
CA ILE A 143 -1.09 -1.13 -10.70
C ILE A 143 -0.79 -2.22 -9.67
N HIS A 144 -0.09 -1.83 -8.61
CA HIS A 144 0.15 -2.64 -7.42
C HIS A 144 -0.91 -2.31 -6.38
N TRP A 145 -1.67 -3.32 -6.00
CA TRP A 145 -2.74 -3.20 -5.02
C TRP A 145 -2.20 -3.67 -3.68
N VAL A 146 -2.25 -2.81 -2.67
CA VAL A 146 -1.78 -3.15 -1.33
C VAL A 146 -2.92 -2.94 -0.36
N ARG A 147 -3.34 -4.02 0.28
CA ARG A 147 -4.20 -3.93 1.45
C ARG A 147 -3.33 -3.62 2.66
N TYR A 148 -3.82 -2.78 3.56
CA TYR A 148 -3.17 -2.66 4.88
C TYR A 148 -4.13 -2.97 6.02
N VAL A 149 -3.56 -3.44 7.13
CA VAL A 149 -4.26 -3.74 8.37
C VAL A 149 -3.58 -3.01 9.50
N THR A 150 -4.33 -2.19 10.23
CA THR A 150 -3.86 -1.45 11.41
C THR A 150 -4.39 -2.08 12.68
N VAL A 151 -3.51 -2.19 13.67
CA VAL A 151 -3.80 -2.88 14.92
C VAL A 151 -3.27 -2.11 16.13
N ASP A 152 -3.98 -2.18 17.25
CA ASP A 152 -3.46 -1.71 18.53
C ASP A 152 -2.32 -2.63 19.00
N ALA A 153 -1.14 -2.06 19.23
CA ALA A 153 0.01 -2.76 19.78
C ALA A 153 0.54 -2.03 21.05
N PRO A 154 1.26 -2.74 21.94
CA PRO A 154 1.96 -2.08 23.03
C PRO A 154 2.99 -1.09 22.46
N GLY A 155 2.79 0.21 22.70
CA GLY A 155 3.63 1.29 22.18
C GLY A 155 3.04 2.09 21.03
N GLY A 156 1.86 1.72 20.51
CA GLY A 156 1.16 2.48 19.47
C GLY A 156 0.44 1.59 18.45
N ALA A 157 -0.09 2.20 17.40
CA ALA A 157 -0.67 1.43 16.29
C ALA A 157 0.45 0.71 15.51
N GLY A 158 0.28 -0.59 15.29
CA GLY A 158 1.04 -1.37 14.31
C GLY A 158 0.31 -1.40 12.96
N ILE A 159 1.05 -1.66 11.89
CA ILE A 159 0.53 -1.78 10.53
C ILE A 159 1.21 -2.93 9.79
N LEU A 160 0.41 -3.64 9.00
CA LEU A 160 0.84 -4.69 8.10
C LEU A 160 0.38 -4.36 6.69
N PHE A 161 1.26 -4.50 5.70
CA PHE A 161 0.97 -4.35 4.28
C PHE A 161 0.91 -5.72 3.60
N GLU A 162 -0.12 -5.95 2.80
CA GLU A 162 -0.40 -7.21 2.13
C GLU A 162 -0.68 -6.94 0.63
N PRO A 163 0.15 -7.47 -0.30
CA PRO A 163 -0.16 -7.40 -1.71
C PRO A 163 -1.48 -8.10 -2.03
N VAL A 164 -2.33 -7.47 -2.85
CA VAL A 164 -3.57 -8.07 -3.35
C VAL A 164 -3.27 -8.70 -4.71
N VAL A 165 -3.17 -10.02 -4.75
CA VAL A 165 -3.04 -10.79 -5.99
C VAL A 165 -4.40 -10.79 -6.70
N GLY A 166 -4.41 -10.44 -8.00
CA GLY A 166 -5.63 -10.37 -8.79
C GLY A 166 -6.32 -11.74 -8.95
N GLU A 167 -7.58 -11.83 -8.51
CA GLU A 167 -8.57 -12.78 -9.02
C GLU A 167 -9.47 -12.11 -10.07
#